data_AF-A0A358KIW6-F1
#
_entry.id   AF-A0A358KIW6-F1
#
_cell.length_a   1.000
_cell.length_b   1.000
_cell.length_c   1.000
_cell.angle_alpha   90.00
_cell.angle_beta   90.00
_cell.angle_gamma   90.00
#
_symmetry.space_group_name_H-M   'P 1'
#
loop_
_entity.id
_entity.type
_entity.pdbx_description
1 polymer ?
#
loop_
_entity_poly.entity_id
_entity_poly.type
_entity_poly.pdbx_seq_one_letter_code
_entity_poly.pdbx_strand_id
1 'polypeptide(L)'
;MSKKELANEEWDFSPMEKAPRTTIQRALLWELDRDLGSGREPYMKSGEYRRAASNSFKGSASGVVEAGKANEKTLPFEDSFNLRIDWSQPREELVEQFSAWLESKERSGKMMDKPALGKPRDALTMLRKMAIVRLKANGYSLRTAGQIFPEKKRFVESLKKINWTTASREVEKAMNRRRNNLKIIERSLGGKNWKSSLYQNA
;
A
#
# COMPACT_ATOMS: atom_id res chain seq x y z
N MET A 1 -0.39 -15.66 31.72
CA MET A 1 -0.84 -15.19 30.39
C MET A 1 0.08 -15.78 29.35
N SER A 2 -0.40 -16.65 28.46
CA SER A 2 0.43 -17.19 27.37
C SER A 2 0.82 -16.04 26.43
N LYS A 3 2.11 -15.86 26.15
CA LYS A 3 2.56 -14.93 25.11
C LYS A 3 1.87 -15.34 23.82
N LYS A 4 0.98 -14.49 23.32
CA LYS A 4 0.37 -14.67 22.00
C LYS A 4 1.51 -14.59 21.00
N GLU A 5 1.83 -15.70 20.34
CA GLU A 5 2.90 -15.71 19.34
C GLU A 5 2.52 -14.74 18.22
N LEU A 6 3.39 -13.75 18.00
CA LEU A 6 3.20 -12.76 16.95
C LEU A 6 3.40 -13.45 15.60
N ALA A 7 2.32 -13.62 14.84
CA ALA A 7 2.38 -14.28 13.54
C ALA A 7 3.25 -13.48 12.56
N ASN A 8 3.96 -14.18 11.69
CA ASN A 8 4.94 -13.58 10.77
C ASN A 8 4.30 -12.51 9.87
N GLU A 9 3.08 -12.72 9.40
CA GLU A 9 2.33 -11.80 8.53
C GLU A 9 2.04 -10.45 9.21
N GLU A 10 2.09 -10.39 10.55
CA GLU A 10 1.81 -9.16 11.29
C GLU A 10 2.99 -8.17 11.31
N TRP A 11 4.21 -8.61 11.00
CA TRP A 11 5.40 -7.76 11.15
C TRP A 11 6.50 -8.03 10.14
N ASP A 12 6.57 -9.21 9.54
CA ASP A 12 7.57 -9.55 8.53
C ASP A 12 7.18 -8.98 7.16
N PHE A 13 7.78 -7.83 6.84
CA PHE A 13 7.64 -7.20 5.53
C PHE A 13 8.77 -7.58 4.56
N SER A 14 9.55 -8.63 4.82
CA SER A 14 10.57 -9.11 3.89
C SER A 14 10.06 -9.39 2.47
N PRO A 15 8.81 -9.88 2.23
CA PRO A 15 8.30 -10.03 0.87
C PRO A 15 8.13 -8.69 0.12
N MET A 16 8.05 -7.56 0.83
CA MET A 16 7.95 -6.22 0.21
C MET A 16 9.30 -5.69 -0.28
N GLU A 17 10.43 -6.29 0.08
CA GLU A 17 11.75 -5.78 -0.33
C GLU A 17 11.97 -5.82 -1.84
N LYS A 18 11.32 -6.77 -2.52
CA LYS A 18 11.37 -6.96 -3.98
C LYS A 18 10.05 -6.61 -4.67
N ALA A 19 9.05 -6.14 -3.93
CA ALA A 19 7.73 -5.85 -4.49
C ALA A 19 7.74 -4.54 -5.32
N PRO A 20 6.85 -4.42 -6.33
CA PRO A 20 6.66 -3.16 -7.04
C PRO A 20 6.31 -2.01 -6.09
N ARG A 21 6.71 -0.78 -6.45
CA ARG A 21 6.45 0.44 -5.64
C ARG A 21 4.97 0.57 -5.24
N THR A 22 4.07 0.33 -6.19
CA THR A 22 2.62 0.41 -6.00
C THR A 22 2.13 -0.58 -4.94
N THR A 23 2.65 -1.81 -4.95
CA THR A 23 2.37 -2.84 -3.93
C THR A 23 2.87 -2.42 -2.55
N ILE A 24 4.10 -1.88 -2.46
CA ILE A 24 4.66 -1.40 -1.18
C ILE A 24 3.81 -0.25 -0.60
N GLN A 25 3.37 0.68 -1.44
CA GLN A 25 2.52 1.80 -1.02
C GLN A 25 1.13 1.31 -0.59
N ARG A 26 0.56 0.34 -1.30
CA ARG A 26 -0.72 -0.28 -0.92
C ARG A 26 -0.61 -1.00 0.42
N ALA A 27 0.46 -1.77 0.62
CA ALA A 27 0.75 -2.45 1.88
C ALA A 27 0.82 -1.45 3.05
N LEU A 28 1.55 -0.34 2.87
CA LEU A 28 1.65 0.69 3.91
C LEU A 28 0.28 1.29 4.27
N LEU A 29 -0.53 1.66 3.28
CA LEU A 29 -1.86 2.21 3.53
C LEU A 29 -2.78 1.20 4.22
N TRP A 30 -2.75 -0.06 3.76
CA TRP A 30 -3.51 -1.16 4.35
C TRP A 30 -3.17 -1.36 5.83
N GLU A 31 -1.86 -1.39 6.15
CA GLU A 31 -1.40 -1.60 7.52
C GLU A 31 -1.70 -0.40 8.43
N LEU A 32 -1.61 0.83 7.92
CA LEU A 32 -2.01 2.03 8.68
C LEU A 32 -3.51 2.01 8.97
N ASP A 33 -4.34 1.66 7.99
CA ASP A 33 -5.79 1.56 8.15
C ASP A 33 -6.16 0.42 9.11
N ARG A 34 -5.43 -0.70 9.06
CA ARG A 34 -5.54 -1.81 10.03
C ARG A 34 -5.29 -1.34 11.45
N ASP A 35 -4.16 -0.67 11.68
CA ASP A 35 -3.80 -0.15 13.00
C ASP A 35 -4.75 0.98 13.46
N LEU A 36 -5.41 1.68 12.53
CA LEU A 36 -6.48 2.65 12.82
C LEU A 36 -7.86 2.01 13.05
N GLY A 37 -7.93 0.68 13.04
CA GLY A 37 -9.12 -0.08 13.40
C GLY A 37 -10.05 -0.38 12.23
N SER A 38 -9.53 -0.54 11.01
CA SER A 38 -10.32 -1.02 9.86
C SER A 38 -10.91 -2.43 10.08
N GLY A 39 -10.36 -3.20 11.04
CA GLY A 39 -10.77 -4.58 11.32
C GLY A 39 -10.26 -5.59 10.28
N ARG A 40 -9.40 -5.17 9.36
CA ARG A 40 -8.83 -6.03 8.32
C ARG A 40 -7.70 -6.91 8.86
N GLU A 41 -7.50 -8.05 8.20
CA GLU A 41 -6.36 -8.93 8.45
C GLU A 41 -5.04 -8.28 7.96
N PRO A 42 -3.85 -8.80 8.35
CA PRO A 42 -2.60 -8.32 7.80
C PRO A 42 -2.58 -8.36 6.27
N TYR A 43 -1.96 -7.37 5.63
CA TYR A 43 -1.90 -7.23 4.18
C TYR A 43 -1.37 -8.49 3.51
N MET A 44 -0.32 -9.11 4.07
CA MET A 44 0.29 -10.34 3.55
C MET A 44 -0.65 -11.55 3.56
N LYS A 45 -1.69 -11.54 4.41
CA LYS A 45 -2.71 -12.59 4.45
C LYS A 45 -3.89 -12.30 3.52
N SER A 46 -4.05 -11.04 3.13
CA SER A 46 -5.19 -10.54 2.36
C SER A 46 -5.29 -11.13 0.95
N GLY A 47 -6.52 -11.22 0.45
CA GLY A 47 -6.77 -11.51 -0.97
C GLY A 47 -6.21 -10.44 -1.92
N GLU A 48 -6.02 -9.20 -1.46
CA GLU A 48 -5.35 -8.15 -2.23
C GLU A 48 -3.89 -8.48 -2.51
N TYR A 49 -3.14 -8.92 -1.49
CA TYR A 49 -1.75 -9.33 -1.67
C TYR A 49 -1.64 -10.54 -2.60
N ARG A 50 -2.50 -11.55 -2.44
CA ARG A 50 -2.53 -12.73 -3.34
C ARG A 50 -2.74 -12.33 -4.79
N ARG A 51 -3.70 -11.43 -5.06
CA ARG A 51 -3.95 -10.89 -6.41
C ARG A 51 -2.73 -10.14 -6.94
N ALA A 52 -2.17 -9.23 -6.14
CA ALA A 52 -1.00 -8.43 -6.52
C ALA A 52 0.27 -9.26 -6.77
N ALA A 53 0.43 -10.39 -6.07
CA ALA A 53 1.58 -11.29 -6.22
C ALA A 53 1.48 -12.21 -7.45
N SER A 54 0.30 -12.36 -8.07
CA SER A 54 0.02 -13.37 -9.09
C SER A 54 0.35 -13.00 -10.56
N ASN A 55 0.96 -11.83 -10.84
CA ASN A 55 1.51 -11.43 -12.15
C ASN A 55 0.61 -11.56 -13.42
N SER A 56 -0.69 -11.84 -13.31
CA SER A 56 -1.52 -12.36 -14.42
C SER A 56 -2.28 -11.32 -15.26
N PHE A 57 -1.81 -10.07 -15.39
CA PHE A 57 -2.55 -9.04 -16.14
C PHE A 57 -1.79 -8.55 -17.37
N LYS A 58 -2.26 -8.90 -18.59
CA LYS A 58 -1.72 -8.44 -19.87
C LYS A 58 -2.68 -8.73 -21.06
N GLY A 59 -2.93 -7.76 -21.94
CA GLY A 59 -3.64 -7.89 -23.25
C GLY A 59 -3.08 -6.85 -24.24
N SER A 60 -3.38 -6.90 -25.58
CA SER A 60 -3.54 -5.82 -26.59
C SER A 60 -3.38 -6.00 -28.11
N ALA A 61 -4.32 -5.46 -28.81
CA ALA A 61 -4.16 -4.48 -29.84
C ALA A 61 -5.06 -3.31 -29.31
N SER A 62 -5.11 -2.13 -29.93
CA SER A 62 -5.64 -0.87 -29.37
C SER A 62 -6.86 -0.94 -28.44
N GLY A 63 -6.57 -1.29 -27.19
CA GLY A 63 -7.52 -1.56 -26.13
C GLY A 63 -7.23 -0.67 -24.94
N VAL A 64 -6.81 0.57 -25.15
CA VAL A 64 -6.79 1.55 -24.08
C VAL A 64 -7.35 2.83 -24.66
N VAL A 65 -8.65 3.03 -24.49
CA VAL A 65 -9.35 4.24 -24.94
C VAL A 65 -9.86 5.01 -23.74
N GLU A 66 -9.56 6.30 -23.64
CA GLU A 66 -10.08 7.16 -22.58
C GLU A 66 -11.57 7.43 -22.79
N ALA A 67 -12.42 6.74 -22.01
CA ALA A 67 -13.86 6.83 -22.07
C ALA A 67 -14.38 8.02 -21.22
N GLY A 68 -14.03 9.23 -21.68
CA GLY A 68 -14.49 10.49 -21.10
C GLY A 68 -14.01 10.79 -19.67
N LYS A 69 -14.35 11.98 -19.16
CA LYS A 69 -14.16 12.32 -17.74
C LYS A 69 -15.06 11.41 -16.90
N ALA A 70 -14.51 10.74 -15.89
CA ALA A 70 -15.34 9.94 -15.00
C ALA A 70 -16.38 10.82 -14.30
N ASN A 71 -17.64 10.36 -14.27
CA ASN A 71 -18.77 11.15 -13.81
C ASN A 71 -18.78 11.29 -12.26
N GLU A 72 -18.92 12.53 -11.79
CA GLU A 72 -19.32 13.06 -10.46
C GLU A 72 -18.86 12.43 -9.12
N LYS A 73 -18.08 11.34 -9.12
CA LYS A 73 -17.60 10.69 -7.88
C LYS A 73 -16.09 10.79 -7.68
N THR A 74 -15.41 11.60 -8.48
CA THR A 74 -13.98 11.86 -8.29
C THR A 74 -13.74 13.03 -7.37
N LEU A 75 -12.79 12.86 -6.45
CA LEU A 75 -12.42 13.90 -5.50
C LEU A 75 -11.81 15.09 -6.26
N PRO A 76 -11.93 16.33 -5.77
CA PRO A 76 -11.48 17.54 -6.48
C PRO A 76 -9.97 17.61 -6.80
N PHE A 77 -9.18 16.63 -6.36
CA PHE A 77 -7.74 16.51 -6.57
C PHE A 77 -7.34 15.24 -7.34
N GLU A 78 -8.30 14.44 -7.80
CA GLU A 78 -8.07 13.24 -8.62
C GLU A 78 -8.61 13.48 -10.03
N ASP A 79 -7.71 13.59 -11.00
CA ASP A 79 -8.08 13.37 -12.40
C ASP A 79 -8.24 11.86 -12.60
N SER A 80 -9.48 11.37 -12.53
CA SER A 80 -9.80 9.98 -12.88
C SER A 80 -9.91 9.82 -14.39
N PHE A 81 -9.10 8.93 -14.94
CA PHE A 81 -9.21 8.47 -16.31
C PHE A 81 -9.99 7.17 -16.35
N ASN A 82 -11.09 7.13 -17.12
CA ASN A 82 -11.75 5.87 -17.44
C ASN A 82 -11.10 5.29 -18.68
N LEU A 83 -10.56 4.07 -18.58
CA LEU A 83 -9.96 3.38 -19.71
C LEU A 83 -10.89 2.23 -20.14
N ARG A 84 -11.27 2.21 -21.42
CA ARG A 84 -11.88 1.05 -22.05
C ARG A 84 -10.78 0.17 -22.58
N ILE A 85 -10.85 -1.10 -22.18
CA ILE A 85 -9.87 -2.10 -22.60
C ILE A 85 -10.48 -3.15 -23.50
N ASP A 86 -9.94 -3.23 -24.72
CA ASP A 86 -10.24 -4.29 -25.65
C ASP A 86 -9.26 -5.44 -25.43
N TRP A 87 -9.80 -6.52 -24.89
CA TRP A 87 -9.04 -7.70 -24.50
C TRP A 87 -8.84 -8.69 -25.65
N SER A 88 -9.47 -8.48 -26.81
CA SER A 88 -9.42 -9.42 -27.95
C SER A 88 -8.12 -9.36 -28.76
N GLN A 89 -7.05 -8.89 -28.14
CA GLN A 89 -6.09 -8.04 -28.78
C GLN A 89 -4.70 -8.51 -28.16
N PRO A 90 -3.57 -8.74 -28.91
CA PRO A 90 -2.27 -9.31 -28.42
C PRO A 90 -1.34 -8.54 -27.43
N ARG A 91 -1.36 -8.87 -26.12
CA ARG A 91 -0.44 -8.40 -25.03
C ARG A 91 0.57 -7.27 -25.29
N GLU A 92 1.56 -7.52 -26.13
CA GLU A 92 2.66 -6.61 -26.46
C GLU A 92 2.16 -5.25 -26.96
N GLU A 93 1.06 -5.18 -27.73
CA GLU A 93 0.63 -3.90 -28.29
C GLU A 93 -0.03 -2.94 -27.25
N LEU A 94 -0.41 -3.36 -26.02
CA LEU A 94 -1.25 -2.54 -25.05
C LEU A 94 -0.22 -2.01 -24.15
N VAL A 95 0.78 -2.82 -23.83
CA VAL A 95 1.96 -2.29 -23.21
C VAL A 95 2.46 -1.12 -24.04
N GLU A 96 2.53 -1.25 -25.37
CA GLU A 96 2.90 -0.13 -26.25
C GLU A 96 1.87 1.02 -26.21
N GLN A 97 0.58 0.75 -26.43
CA GLN A 97 -0.46 1.80 -26.51
C GLN A 97 -0.77 2.47 -25.16
N PHE A 98 -0.74 1.73 -24.06
CA PHE A 98 -0.86 2.25 -22.70
C PHE A 98 0.35 3.11 -22.35
N SER A 99 1.56 2.70 -22.74
CA SER A 99 2.76 3.51 -22.51
C SER A 99 2.71 4.82 -23.30
N ALA A 100 2.29 4.77 -24.57
CA ALA A 100 2.07 5.96 -25.38
C ALA A 100 0.99 6.88 -24.77
N TRP A 101 -0.10 6.31 -24.24
CA TRP A 101 -1.13 7.07 -23.53
C TRP A 101 -0.59 7.72 -22.24
N LEU A 102 0.20 6.99 -21.43
CA LEU A 102 0.83 7.52 -20.22
C LEU A 102 1.76 8.70 -20.51
N GLU A 103 2.65 8.57 -21.51
CA GLU A 103 3.58 9.62 -21.90
C GLU A 103 2.85 10.89 -22.37
N SER A 104 1.74 10.74 -23.10
CA SER A 104 0.91 11.86 -23.54
C SER A 104 0.31 12.63 -22.35
N LYS A 105 -0.13 11.92 -21.30
CA LYS A 105 -0.69 12.54 -20.09
C LYS A 105 0.37 13.19 -19.23
N GLU A 106 1.54 12.59 -19.11
CA GLU A 106 2.71 13.15 -18.42
C GLU A 106 3.17 14.45 -19.07
N ARG A 107 3.27 14.50 -20.41
CA ARG A 107 3.59 15.73 -21.17
C ARG A 107 2.53 16.82 -21.02
N SER A 108 1.26 16.47 -20.82
CA SER A 108 0.16 17.43 -20.69
C SER A 108 0.05 18.09 -19.30
N GLY A 109 0.85 17.67 -18.32
CA GLY A 109 0.80 18.18 -16.95
C GLY A 109 -0.47 17.79 -16.17
N LYS A 110 -1.40 17.04 -16.77
CA LYS A 110 -2.63 16.53 -16.12
C LYS A 110 -2.37 15.36 -15.18
N MET A 111 -1.17 14.77 -15.22
CA MET A 111 -0.64 14.03 -14.09
C MET A 111 0.03 15.03 -13.12
N MET A 112 -0.77 15.88 -12.46
CA MET A 112 -0.23 16.73 -11.38
C MET A 112 0.40 15.84 -10.31
N ASP A 113 1.56 16.30 -9.83
CA ASP A 113 2.44 15.61 -8.90
C ASP A 113 1.67 14.93 -7.77
N LYS A 114 1.97 13.65 -7.58
CA LYS A 114 1.57 12.90 -6.38
C LYS A 114 1.74 13.81 -5.16
N PRO A 115 0.74 13.90 -4.25
CA PRO A 115 1.05 14.41 -2.92
C PRO A 115 2.23 13.59 -2.43
N ALA A 116 3.31 14.25 -1.97
CA ALA A 116 4.61 13.65 -1.67
C ALA A 116 4.51 12.50 -0.63
N LEU A 117 4.00 11.35 -1.05
CA LEU A 117 4.10 10.07 -0.40
C LEU A 117 5.45 9.55 -0.84
N GLY A 118 6.39 9.60 0.11
CA GLY A 118 7.84 9.51 -0.07
C GLY A 118 8.35 8.46 -1.06
N LYS A 119 9.67 8.50 -1.28
CA LYS A 119 10.37 7.55 -2.17
C LYS A 119 9.97 6.11 -1.76
N PRO A 120 9.98 5.12 -2.66
CA PRO A 120 9.66 3.72 -2.31
C PRO A 120 10.42 3.22 -1.08
N ARG A 121 11.66 3.72 -0.92
CA ARG A 121 12.49 3.54 0.27
C ARG A 121 11.81 4.04 1.55
N ASP A 122 11.11 5.16 1.52
CA ASP A 122 10.41 5.75 2.67
C ASP A 122 9.19 4.90 3.06
N ALA A 123 8.43 4.38 2.09
CA ALA A 123 7.28 3.52 2.38
C ALA A 123 7.71 2.15 2.96
N LEU A 124 8.71 1.51 2.34
CA LEU A 124 9.30 0.28 2.87
C LEU A 124 9.96 0.50 4.24
N THR A 125 10.62 1.64 4.43
CA THR A 125 11.20 2.02 5.72
C THR A 125 10.10 2.25 6.77
N MET A 126 8.97 2.82 6.39
CA MET A 126 7.83 2.99 7.30
C MET A 126 7.23 1.63 7.69
N LEU A 127 7.07 0.70 6.75
CA LEU A 127 6.67 -0.68 7.06
C LEU A 127 7.65 -1.35 8.05
N ARG A 128 8.96 -1.18 7.85
CA ARG A 128 9.98 -1.65 8.81
C ARG A 128 9.86 -0.97 10.18
N LYS A 129 9.54 0.34 10.24
CA LYS A 129 9.26 1.04 11.50
C LYS A 129 8.01 0.48 12.19
N MET A 130 6.95 0.17 11.44
CA MET A 130 5.75 -0.50 11.97
C MET A 130 6.08 -1.89 12.53
N ALA A 131 6.91 -2.68 11.83
CA ALA A 131 7.39 -3.96 12.34
C ALA A 131 8.09 -3.83 13.70
N ILE A 132 8.96 -2.82 13.85
CA ILE A 132 9.63 -2.51 15.13
C ILE A 132 8.61 -2.20 16.24
N VAL A 133 7.62 -1.36 15.95
CA VAL A 133 6.58 -0.99 16.93
C VAL A 133 5.80 -2.22 17.37
N ARG A 134 5.41 -3.09 16.43
CA ARG A 134 4.67 -4.34 16.71
C ARG A 134 5.50 -5.35 17.49
N LEU A 135 6.77 -5.53 17.14
CA LEU A 135 7.70 -6.38 17.90
C LEU A 135 7.83 -5.88 19.34
N LYS A 136 8.06 -4.57 19.54
CA LYS A 136 8.14 -3.97 20.88
C LYS A 136 6.86 -4.12 21.69
N ALA A 137 5.70 -3.88 21.07
CA ALA A 137 4.40 -4.02 21.73
C ALA A 137 4.15 -5.45 22.23
N ASN A 138 4.73 -6.45 21.58
CA ASN A 138 4.65 -7.86 21.98
C ASN A 138 5.83 -8.31 22.88
N GLY A 139 6.60 -7.35 23.43
CA GLY A 139 7.68 -7.63 24.37
C GLY A 139 8.97 -8.14 23.72
N TYR A 140 9.12 -8.02 22.40
CA TYR A 140 10.34 -8.40 21.70
C TYR A 140 11.31 -7.22 21.60
N SER A 141 12.54 -7.44 22.05
CA SER A 141 13.72 -6.71 21.62
C SER A 141 14.24 -7.27 20.30
N LEU A 142 15.16 -6.55 19.65
CA LEU A 142 15.82 -7.04 18.44
C LEU A 142 16.60 -8.35 18.68
N ARG A 143 17.21 -8.49 19.87
CA ARG A 143 17.92 -9.72 20.26
C ARG A 143 16.95 -10.89 20.39
N THR A 144 15.87 -10.70 21.13
CA THR A 144 14.87 -11.76 21.36
C THR A 144 14.11 -12.11 20.09
N ALA A 145 13.81 -11.13 19.23
CA ALA A 145 13.18 -11.39 17.94
C ALA A 145 14.07 -12.27 17.04
N GLY A 146 15.38 -12.01 17.00
CA GLY A 146 16.32 -12.83 16.22
C GLY A 146 16.51 -14.26 16.75
N GLN A 147 16.23 -14.50 18.04
CA GLN A 147 16.26 -15.82 18.65
C GLN A 147 14.95 -16.59 18.44
N ILE A 148 13.82 -15.89 18.50
CA ILE A 148 12.48 -16.49 18.42
C ILE A 148 12.05 -16.73 16.97
N PHE A 149 12.51 -15.89 16.03
CA PHE A 149 12.24 -16.02 14.60
C PHE A 149 13.54 -16.24 13.82
N PRO A 150 14.24 -17.37 14.02
CA PRO A 150 15.54 -17.64 13.38
C PRO A 150 15.45 -17.65 11.84
N GLU A 151 14.32 -18.06 11.29
CA GLU A 151 14.02 -18.05 9.86
C GLU A 151 13.87 -16.64 9.28
N LYS A 152 13.59 -15.64 10.14
CA LYS A 152 13.48 -14.22 9.78
C LYS A 152 14.69 -13.40 10.18
N LYS A 153 15.80 -14.04 10.59
CA LYS A 153 17.02 -13.39 11.07
C LYS A 153 17.50 -12.26 10.16
N ARG A 154 17.52 -12.47 8.83
CA ARG A 154 17.93 -11.44 7.85
C ARG A 154 17.06 -10.18 7.92
N PHE A 155 15.75 -10.35 8.01
CA PHE A 155 14.82 -9.23 8.12
C PHE A 155 14.99 -8.52 9.47
N VAL A 156 15.07 -9.25 10.58
CA VAL A 156 15.32 -8.69 11.93
C VAL A 156 16.63 -7.91 11.96
N GLU A 157 17.70 -8.42 11.35
CA GLU A 157 18.98 -7.72 11.23
C GLU A 157 18.86 -6.43 10.41
N SER A 158 18.03 -6.41 9.37
CA SER A 158 17.76 -5.20 8.60
C SER A 158 17.14 -4.08 9.45
N LEU A 159 16.36 -4.44 10.49
CA LEU A 159 15.74 -3.49 11.42
C LEU A 159 16.75 -2.80 12.35
N LYS A 160 17.98 -3.35 12.51
CA LYS A 160 19.07 -2.69 13.29
C LYS A 160 19.45 -1.33 12.73
N LYS A 161 19.24 -1.13 11.42
CA LYS A 161 19.58 0.12 10.72
C LYS A 161 18.63 1.27 11.03
N ILE A 162 17.50 0.98 11.68
CA ILE A 162 16.48 1.97 12.02
C ILE A 162 16.61 2.29 13.51
N ASN A 163 16.45 3.56 13.87
CA ASN A 163 16.40 3.92 15.28
C ASN A 163 15.05 3.48 15.88
N TRP A 164 15.11 2.47 16.77
CA TRP A 164 13.93 1.89 17.42
C TRP A 164 13.21 2.88 18.35
N THR A 165 13.88 3.89 18.90
CA THR A 165 13.25 4.88 19.79
C THR A 165 12.45 5.91 19.00
N THR A 166 12.90 6.29 17.81
CA THR A 166 12.18 7.24 16.94
C THR A 166 11.09 6.58 16.12
N ALA A 167 11.19 5.27 15.86
CA ALA A 167 10.23 4.52 15.06
C ALA A 167 8.78 4.71 15.55
N SER A 168 8.53 4.61 16.87
CA SER A 168 7.18 4.81 17.44
C SER A 168 6.63 6.19 17.14
N ARG A 169 7.43 7.25 17.32
CA ARG A 169 7.03 8.63 17.05
C ARG A 169 6.74 8.87 15.57
N GLU A 170 7.51 8.26 14.68
CA GLU A 170 7.32 8.41 13.24
C GLU A 170 6.10 7.64 12.72
N VAL A 171 5.86 6.43 13.24
CA VAL A 171 4.64 5.67 12.96
C VAL A 171 3.43 6.43 13.47
N GLU A 172 3.47 6.98 14.69
CA GLU A 172 2.38 7.79 15.24
C GLU A 172 2.09 9.03 14.38
N LYS A 173 3.12 9.72 13.88
CA LYS A 173 2.95 10.82 12.92
C LYS A 173 2.27 10.35 11.63
N ALA A 174 2.67 9.19 11.08
CA ALA A 174 2.04 8.63 9.89
C ALA A 174 0.57 8.26 10.13
N MET A 175 0.27 7.69 11.30
CA MET A 175 -1.08 7.34 11.74
C MET A 175 -1.95 8.59 11.89
N ASN A 176 -1.44 9.66 12.51
CA ASN A 176 -2.15 10.92 12.64
C ASN A 176 -2.45 11.57 11.28
N ARG A 177 -1.48 11.56 10.35
CA ARG A 177 -1.70 12.00 8.97
C ARG A 177 -2.78 11.16 8.28
N ARG A 178 -2.71 9.83 8.38
CA ARG A 178 -3.70 8.95 7.77
C ARG A 178 -5.08 9.15 8.38
N ARG A 179 -5.20 9.30 9.70
CA ARG A 179 -6.46 9.61 10.39
C ARG A 179 -7.09 10.91 9.86
N ASN A 180 -6.30 11.95 9.64
CA ASN A 180 -6.79 13.19 9.03
C ASN A 180 -7.26 12.99 7.59
N ASN A 181 -6.52 12.20 6.79
CA ASN A 181 -6.92 11.85 5.43
C ASN A 181 -8.23 11.06 5.43
N LEU A 182 -8.42 10.12 6.36
CA LEU A 182 -9.66 9.36 6.50
C LEU A 182 -10.84 10.28 6.85
N LYS A 183 -10.66 11.26 7.75
CA LYS A 183 -11.71 12.28 8.02
C LYS A 183 -12.05 13.13 6.80
N ILE A 184 -11.09 13.38 5.91
CA ILE A 184 -11.36 14.08 4.64
C ILE A 184 -12.18 13.16 3.71
N ILE A 185 -11.81 11.89 3.62
CA ILE A 185 -12.53 10.88 2.84
C ILE A 185 -13.97 10.68 3.35
N GLU A 186 -14.19 10.62 4.66
CA GLU A 186 -15.55 10.52 5.22
C GLU A 186 -16.39 11.72 4.83
N ARG A 187 -15.84 12.94 4.91
CA ARG A 187 -16.53 14.16 4.51
C ARG A 187 -16.87 14.17 3.02
N SER A 188 -15.93 13.78 2.16
CA SER A 188 -16.17 13.74 0.71
C SER A 188 -17.17 12.67 0.29
N LEU A 189 -17.33 11.62 1.09
CA LEU A 189 -18.31 10.54 0.87
C LEU A 189 -19.66 10.80 1.57
N GLY A 190 -19.94 12.05 1.95
CA GLY A 190 -21.22 12.44 2.56
C GLY A 190 -21.36 11.99 4.02
N GLY A 191 -20.26 11.95 4.77
CA GLY A 191 -20.24 11.55 6.18
C GLY A 191 -20.27 10.03 6.42
N LYS A 192 -20.18 9.22 5.36
CA LYS A 192 -20.15 7.77 5.47
C LYS A 192 -18.84 7.30 6.09
N ASN A 193 -18.94 6.31 6.98
CA ASN A 193 -17.79 5.71 7.67
C ASN A 193 -16.77 5.19 6.64
N TRP A 194 -15.51 5.61 6.76
CA TRP A 194 -14.44 5.25 5.81
C TRP A 194 -14.21 3.74 5.76
N LYS A 195 -14.45 3.01 6.86
CA LYS A 195 -14.27 1.56 6.94
C LYS A 195 -15.22 0.85 5.98
N SER A 196 -16.50 1.20 5.99
CA SER A 196 -17.46 0.66 5.04
C SER A 196 -17.11 1.10 3.61
N SER A 197 -16.82 2.39 3.42
CA SER A 197 -16.67 2.93 2.06
C SER A 197 -15.45 2.41 1.31
N LEU A 198 -14.32 2.23 2.00
CA LEU A 198 -13.08 1.77 1.37
C LEU A 198 -13.03 0.25 1.20
N TYR A 199 -13.85 -0.49 1.94
CA TYR A 199 -13.70 -1.93 2.09
C TYR A 199 -14.99 -2.74 1.94
N GLN A 200 -16.12 -2.16 1.53
CA GLN A 200 -17.39 -2.91 1.41
C GLN A 200 -17.37 -4.05 0.38
N ASN A 201 -16.39 -4.10 -0.53
CA ASN A 201 -16.32 -5.10 -1.61
C ASN A 201 -14.95 -5.81 -1.72
N ALA A 202 -14.14 -5.81 -0.64
CA ALA A 202 -12.78 -6.35 -0.65
C ALA A 202 -12.63 -7.67 0.10
#